data_AF-A0A0S9PGB2-F1
#
_entry.id   AF-A0A0S9PGB2-F1
#
_cell.length_a   1.000
_cell.length_b   1.000
_cell.length_c   1.000
_cell.angle_alpha   90.00
_cell.angle_beta   90.00
_cell.angle_gamma   90.00
#
_symmetry.space_group_name_H-M   'P 1'
#
loop_
_entity.id
_entity.type
_entity.pdbx_description
1 polymer ?
#
loop_
_entity_poly.entity_id
_entity_poly.type
_entity_poly.pdbx_seq_one_letter_code
_entity_poly.pdbx_strand_id
1 'polypeptide(L)'
;MLALAMAAGVLAFSVLALTLFSVLPAKAAVHAAADSAAIAAAESASRSTAERSCSIAAEAASLNGTTLLRCDVSDSEATVAVGRSILATSFSVTARAAVPRAKPTVANGAMPDDELVPVVYPGVRESPPVRLRSDVAAALLRLLEAYHAETGDYLPVDEGYRDLAEQQRVFDQYGWPRAAIPGTSNHGEGTAVDFVNPPVVRWAHPHTWLAANASQFGFEPLTDPDEPWHWNYTG
;
A
#
# COMPACT_ATOMS: atom_id res chain seq x y z
N MET A 1 -15.51 -28.56 -59.01
CA MET A 1 -16.01 -27.89 -57.79
C MET A 1 -15.46 -28.51 -56.50
N LEU A 2 -15.32 -29.85 -56.41
CA LEU A 2 -14.81 -30.53 -55.20
C LEU A 2 -13.39 -30.10 -54.78
N ALA A 3 -12.46 -29.93 -55.73
CA ALA A 3 -11.08 -29.51 -55.44
C ALA A 3 -10.99 -28.08 -54.84
N LEU A 4 -11.82 -27.14 -55.32
CA LEU A 4 -11.88 -25.79 -54.75
C LEU A 4 -12.44 -25.79 -53.33
N ALA A 5 -13.47 -26.61 -53.06
CA ALA A 5 -14.06 -26.74 -51.73
C ALA A 5 -13.09 -27.35 -50.72
N MET A 6 -12.31 -28.37 -51.11
CA MET A 6 -11.27 -28.95 -50.26
C MET A 6 -10.13 -27.95 -49.99
N ALA A 7 -9.67 -27.21 -51.01
CA ALA A 7 -8.64 -26.20 -50.83
C ALA A 7 -9.09 -25.08 -49.88
N ALA A 8 -10.34 -24.60 -50.02
CA ALA A 8 -10.92 -23.60 -49.11
C ALA A 8 -11.07 -24.14 -47.67
N GLY A 9 -11.48 -25.40 -47.50
CA GLY A 9 -11.59 -26.05 -46.20
C GLY A 9 -10.24 -26.22 -45.49
N VAL A 10 -9.20 -26.63 -46.21
CA VAL A 10 -7.83 -26.71 -45.68
C VAL A 10 -7.32 -25.35 -45.25
N LEU A 11 -7.52 -24.31 -46.07
CA LEU A 11 -7.12 -22.95 -45.73
C LEU A 11 -7.81 -22.44 -44.45
N ALA A 12 -9.13 -22.65 -44.34
CA ALA A 12 -9.90 -22.24 -43.18
C ALA A 12 -9.46 -23.00 -41.91
N PHE A 13 -9.21 -24.31 -42.02
CA PHE A 13 -8.70 -25.13 -40.91
C PHE A 13 -7.28 -24.70 -40.50
N SER A 14 -6.39 -24.41 -41.45
CA SER A 14 -5.04 -23.92 -41.17
C SER A 14 -5.05 -22.57 -40.46
N VAL A 15 -5.88 -21.63 -40.89
CA VAL A 15 -6.05 -20.32 -40.23
C VAL A 15 -6.60 -20.50 -38.82
N LEU A 16 -7.62 -21.34 -38.64
CA LEU A 16 -8.20 -21.63 -37.34
C LEU A 16 -7.17 -22.28 -36.41
N ALA A 17 -6.41 -23.27 -36.89
CA ALA A 17 -5.34 -23.92 -36.15
C ALA A 17 -4.23 -22.92 -35.76
N LEU A 18 -3.77 -22.06 -36.68
CA LEU A 18 -2.80 -20.99 -36.38
C LEU A 18 -3.32 -20.03 -35.29
N THR A 19 -4.59 -19.66 -35.34
CA THR A 19 -5.17 -18.79 -34.31
C THR A 19 -5.22 -19.48 -32.94
N LEU A 20 -5.69 -20.73 -32.87
CA LEU A 20 -5.80 -21.46 -31.61
C LEU A 20 -4.44 -21.84 -31.01
N PHE A 21 -3.50 -22.33 -31.83
CA PHE A 21 -2.22 -22.84 -31.35
C PHE A 21 -1.14 -21.78 -31.20
N SER A 22 -1.26 -20.61 -31.86
CA SER A 22 -0.22 -19.57 -31.83
C SER A 22 -0.67 -18.29 -31.12
N VAL A 23 -1.92 -17.84 -31.30
CA VAL A 23 -2.38 -16.51 -30.84
C VAL A 23 -2.86 -16.56 -29.38
N LEU A 24 -3.59 -17.60 -28.97
CA LEU A 24 -4.08 -17.70 -27.58
C LEU A 24 -2.95 -17.84 -26.54
N PRO A 25 -1.95 -18.73 -26.72
CA PRO A 25 -0.84 -18.83 -25.78
C PRO A 25 -0.01 -17.55 -25.76
N ALA A 26 0.14 -16.88 -26.90
CA ALA A 26 0.83 -15.62 -26.99
C ALA A 26 0.15 -14.51 -26.19
N LYS A 27 -1.19 -14.42 -26.25
CA LYS A 27 -1.94 -13.45 -25.44
C LYS A 27 -1.71 -13.70 -23.94
N ALA A 28 -1.81 -14.95 -23.49
CA ALA A 28 -1.54 -15.31 -22.10
C ALA A 28 -0.10 -14.95 -21.69
N ALA A 29 0.88 -15.19 -22.56
CA ALA A 29 2.27 -14.80 -22.32
C ALA A 29 2.46 -13.27 -22.24
N VAL A 30 1.76 -12.48 -23.06
CA VAL A 30 1.81 -11.00 -22.98
C VAL A 30 1.17 -10.50 -21.67
N HIS A 31 0.11 -11.15 -21.18
CA HIS A 31 -0.45 -10.83 -19.86
C HIS A 31 0.55 -11.10 -18.74
N ALA A 32 1.14 -12.30 -18.70
CA ALA A 32 2.15 -12.62 -17.69
C ALA A 32 3.37 -11.68 -17.74
N ALA A 33 3.77 -11.26 -18.95
CA ALA A 33 4.83 -10.28 -19.14
C ALA A 33 4.44 -8.89 -18.61
N ALA A 34 3.20 -8.45 -18.84
CA ALA A 34 2.69 -7.18 -18.32
C ALA A 34 2.66 -7.18 -16.79
N ASP A 35 2.14 -8.25 -16.18
CA ASP A 35 2.05 -8.40 -14.73
C ASP A 35 3.46 -8.42 -14.10
N SER A 36 4.39 -9.18 -14.67
CA SER A 36 5.78 -9.23 -14.21
C SER A 36 6.46 -7.85 -14.27
N ALA A 37 6.24 -7.10 -15.36
CA ALA A 37 6.81 -5.77 -15.53
C ALA A 37 6.18 -4.74 -14.58
N ALA A 38 4.87 -4.83 -14.32
CA ALA A 38 4.18 -3.98 -13.35
C ALA A 38 4.68 -4.23 -11.92
N ILE A 39 4.84 -5.50 -11.52
CA ILE A 39 5.38 -5.87 -10.21
C ILE A 39 6.82 -5.34 -10.05
N ALA A 40 7.67 -5.53 -11.06
CA ALA A 40 9.06 -5.07 -11.01
C ALA A 40 9.16 -3.53 -10.91
N ALA A 41 8.28 -2.80 -11.60
CA ALA A 41 8.16 -1.35 -11.46
C ALA A 41 7.74 -0.96 -10.04
N ALA A 42 6.69 -1.59 -9.51
CA ALA A 42 6.14 -1.28 -8.20
C ALA A 42 7.11 -1.58 -7.04
N GLU A 43 7.78 -2.73 -7.05
CA GLU A 43 8.73 -3.12 -6.01
C GLU A 43 9.96 -2.20 -5.94
N SER A 44 10.40 -1.69 -7.09
CA SER A 44 11.54 -0.78 -7.19
C SER A 44 11.15 0.66 -6.87
N ALA A 45 9.90 1.07 -7.11
CA ALA A 45 9.41 2.42 -6.85
C ALA A 45 9.55 2.80 -5.36
N SER A 46 9.42 1.83 -4.45
CA SER A 46 9.64 2.04 -3.00
C SER A 46 11.06 2.51 -2.62
N ARG A 47 12.05 2.37 -3.52
CA ARG A 47 13.48 2.57 -3.24
C ARG A 47 14.23 3.35 -4.32
N SER A 48 13.57 3.79 -5.39
CA SER A 48 14.22 4.40 -6.54
C SER A 48 13.31 5.38 -7.29
N THR A 49 13.88 6.15 -8.21
CA THR A 49 13.13 7.11 -9.03
C THR A 49 12.22 6.39 -10.02
N ALA A 50 11.12 7.05 -10.43
CA ALA A 50 10.21 6.54 -11.46
C ALA A 50 10.95 6.13 -12.75
N GLU A 51 11.96 6.90 -13.17
CA GLU A 51 12.79 6.57 -14.33
C GLU A 51 13.55 5.24 -14.16
N ARG A 52 14.14 5.00 -12.98
CA ARG A 52 14.84 3.74 -12.69
C ARG A 52 13.86 2.58 -12.62
N SER A 53 12.70 2.77 -12.00
CA SER A 53 11.62 1.77 -11.94
C SER A 53 11.11 1.39 -13.32
N CYS A 54 10.91 2.36 -14.22
CA CYS A 54 10.51 2.09 -15.60
C CYS A 54 11.61 1.39 -16.41
N SER A 55 12.88 1.66 -16.14
CA SER A 55 13.99 0.90 -16.72
C SER A 55 13.97 -0.57 -16.28
N ILE A 56 13.67 -0.86 -15.01
CA ILE A 56 13.53 -2.22 -14.49
C ILE A 56 12.31 -2.92 -15.12
N ALA A 57 11.19 -2.21 -15.27
CA ALA A 57 10.00 -2.71 -15.96
C ALA A 57 10.30 -3.08 -17.42
N ALA A 58 11.11 -2.26 -18.11
CA ALA A 58 11.53 -2.52 -19.49
C ALA A 58 12.39 -3.79 -19.60
N GLU A 59 13.29 -4.00 -18.65
CA GLU A 59 14.11 -5.22 -18.57
C GLU A 59 13.25 -6.46 -18.34
N ALA A 60 12.31 -6.40 -17.39
CA ALA A 60 11.35 -7.48 -17.12
C ALA A 60 10.48 -7.79 -18.35
N ALA A 61 10.00 -6.77 -19.06
CA ALA A 61 9.24 -6.93 -20.30
C ALA A 61 10.08 -7.64 -21.39
N SER A 62 11.34 -7.23 -21.56
CA SER A 62 12.28 -7.80 -22.53
C SER A 62 12.60 -9.26 -22.25
N LEU A 63 12.83 -9.62 -20.98
CA LEU A 63 13.07 -11.01 -20.56
C LEU A 63 11.87 -11.93 -20.87
N ASN A 64 10.67 -11.37 -20.93
CA ASN A 64 9.44 -12.07 -21.30
C ASN A 64 9.09 -11.96 -22.80
N GLY A 65 10.01 -11.45 -23.63
CA GLY A 65 9.82 -11.34 -25.07
C GLY A 65 8.77 -10.31 -25.49
N THR A 66 8.59 -9.27 -24.69
CA THR A 66 7.72 -8.12 -24.96
C THR A 66 8.51 -6.82 -24.92
N THR A 67 7.94 -5.74 -25.43
CA THR A 67 8.53 -4.40 -25.39
C THR A 67 7.68 -3.50 -24.51
N LEU A 68 8.33 -2.73 -23.64
CA LEU A 68 7.66 -1.71 -22.85
C LEU A 68 7.15 -0.59 -23.77
N LEU A 69 5.86 -0.31 -23.72
CA LEU A 69 5.20 0.75 -24.49
C LEU A 69 4.93 1.99 -23.65
N ARG A 70 4.57 1.79 -22.39
CA ARG A 70 4.30 2.86 -21.41
C ARG A 70 4.62 2.36 -20.01
N CYS A 71 5.15 3.25 -19.18
CA CYS A 71 5.31 3.04 -17.75
C CYS A 71 4.98 4.36 -17.05
N ASP A 72 4.10 4.29 -16.06
CA ASP A 72 3.71 5.39 -15.19
C ASP A 72 3.81 4.88 -13.75
N VAL A 73 4.56 5.60 -12.91
CA VAL A 73 4.80 5.22 -11.52
C VAL A 73 4.39 6.39 -10.65
N SER A 74 3.47 6.10 -9.74
CA SER A 74 3.02 6.99 -8.67
C SER A 74 3.47 6.44 -7.31
N ASP A 75 3.19 7.17 -6.23
CA ASP A 75 3.58 6.76 -4.88
C ASP A 75 2.91 5.46 -4.40
N SER A 76 1.73 5.12 -4.94
CA SER A 76 0.93 3.97 -4.51
C SER A 76 0.72 2.89 -5.58
N GLU A 77 0.95 3.20 -6.86
CA GLU A 77 0.71 2.26 -7.98
C GLU A 77 1.71 2.47 -9.12
N ALA A 78 2.13 1.37 -9.74
CA ALA A 78 2.81 1.36 -11.03
C ALA A 78 1.88 0.79 -12.11
N THR A 79 1.68 1.55 -13.20
CA THR A 79 0.92 1.14 -14.39
C THR A 79 1.88 0.92 -15.56
N VAL A 80 1.88 -0.29 -16.11
CA VAL A 80 2.78 -0.68 -17.20
C VAL A 80 1.98 -1.21 -18.39
N ALA A 81 2.33 -0.78 -19.59
CA ALA A 81 1.83 -1.36 -20.84
C ALA A 81 2.98 -2.00 -21.63
N VAL A 82 2.82 -3.26 -22.02
CA VAL A 82 3.77 -4.00 -22.85
C VAL A 82 3.11 -4.48 -24.12
N GLY A 83 3.91 -4.66 -25.17
CA GLY A 83 3.44 -5.15 -26.46
C GLY A 83 4.31 -6.24 -27.05
N ARG A 84 3.71 -7.07 -27.89
CA ARG A 84 4.40 -8.07 -28.72
C ARG A 84 3.71 -8.19 -30.07
N SER A 85 4.48 -8.34 -31.14
CA SER A 85 3.94 -8.64 -32.46
C SER A 85 4.28 -10.07 -32.86
N ILE A 86 3.29 -10.81 -33.35
CA ILE A 86 3.46 -12.16 -33.88
C ILE A 86 2.79 -12.18 -35.25
N LEU A 87 3.59 -12.36 -36.30
CA LEU A 87 3.15 -12.23 -37.69
C LEU A 87 2.50 -10.85 -37.91
N ALA A 88 1.25 -10.81 -38.38
CA ALA A 88 0.48 -9.59 -38.62
C ALA A 88 -0.35 -9.13 -37.40
N THR A 89 -0.28 -9.83 -36.27
CA THR A 89 -1.09 -9.52 -35.07
C THR A 89 -0.22 -8.86 -34.01
N SER A 90 -0.63 -7.67 -33.56
CA SER A 90 -0.04 -6.99 -32.40
C SER A 90 -0.92 -7.19 -31.16
N PHE A 91 -0.27 -7.50 -30.05
CA PHE A 91 -0.88 -7.57 -28.73
C PHE A 91 -0.32 -6.45 -27.88
N SER A 92 -1.19 -5.78 -27.14
CA SER A 92 -0.82 -4.82 -26.11
C SER A 92 -1.63 -5.13 -24.86
N VAL A 93 -0.98 -5.23 -23.71
CA VAL A 93 -1.62 -5.45 -22.42
C VAL A 93 -1.13 -4.40 -21.46
N THR A 94 -2.06 -3.88 -20.65
CA THR A 94 -1.77 -3.01 -19.51
C THR A 94 -2.00 -3.76 -18.23
N ALA A 95 -1.06 -3.67 -17.30
CA ALA A 95 -1.12 -4.23 -15.96
C ALA A 95 -0.80 -3.15 -14.92
N ARG A 96 -1.23 -3.39 -13.69
CA ARG A 96 -1.04 -2.49 -12.55
C ARG A 96 -0.57 -3.29 -11.35
N ALA A 97 0.31 -2.70 -10.55
CA ALA A 97 0.75 -3.28 -9.29
C ALA A 97 0.88 -2.18 -8.23
N ALA A 98 0.44 -2.48 -7.01
CA ALA A 98 0.58 -1.58 -5.88
C ALA A 98 2.06 -1.47 -5.47
N VAL A 99 2.53 -0.24 -5.24
CA VAL A 99 3.88 0.01 -4.71
C VAL A 99 3.92 -0.49 -3.27
N PRO A 100 4.78 -1.46 -2.93
CA PRO A 100 4.90 -1.91 -1.56
C PRO A 100 5.36 -0.76 -0.68
N ARG A 101 4.73 -0.59 0.48
CA ARG A 101 5.24 0.33 1.48
C ARG A 101 6.67 -0.06 1.81
N ALA A 102 7.58 0.91 1.80
CA ALA A 102 8.95 0.67 2.24
C ALA A 102 8.90 0.02 3.64
N LYS A 103 9.52 -1.16 3.78
CA LYS A 103 9.72 -1.73 5.10
C LYS A 103 10.47 -0.69 5.94
N PRO A 104 10.07 -0.45 7.19
CA PRO A 104 10.84 0.41 8.08
C PRO A 104 12.31 -0.01 8.02
N THR A 105 13.19 0.92 7.65
CA THR A 105 14.64 0.72 7.62
C THR A 105 15.21 0.50 9.03
N VAL A 106 14.38 0.78 10.03
CA VAL A 106 14.66 0.72 11.45
C VAL A 106 13.82 -0.37 12.11
N ALA A 107 14.40 -1.10 13.06
CA ALA A 107 13.68 -2.11 13.83
C ALA A 107 12.54 -1.47 14.63
N ASN A 108 11.46 -2.23 14.83
CA ASN A 108 10.30 -1.79 15.61
C ASN A 108 10.71 -1.40 17.04
N GLY A 109 10.31 -0.20 17.47
CA GLY A 109 10.68 0.35 18.76
C GLY A 109 12.12 0.88 18.84
N ALA A 110 12.80 1.07 17.70
CA ALA A 110 14.15 1.63 17.62
C ALA A 110 14.25 2.87 16.71
N MET A 111 13.14 3.57 16.45
CA MET A 111 13.12 4.79 15.64
C MET A 111 14.08 5.85 16.21
N PRO A 112 14.92 6.49 15.38
CA PRO A 112 15.77 7.59 15.81
C PRO A 112 14.96 8.77 16.34
N ASP A 113 15.44 9.43 17.39
CA ASP A 113 14.76 10.57 18.00
C ASP A 113 14.57 11.76 17.02
N ASP A 114 15.43 11.89 16.00
CA ASP A 114 15.34 12.94 14.97
C ASP A 114 14.30 12.64 13.87
N GLU A 115 13.80 11.40 13.78
CA GLU A 115 12.65 11.04 12.95
C GLU A 115 11.31 11.25 13.67
N LEU A 116 11.34 11.40 14.99
CA LEU A 116 10.18 11.57 15.86
C LEU A 116 9.95 13.04 16.19
N VAL A 117 8.72 13.50 15.99
CA VAL A 117 8.30 14.85 16.38
C VAL A 117 7.22 14.78 17.45
N PRO A 118 7.28 15.65 18.48
CA PRO A 118 6.19 15.77 19.43
C PRO A 118 4.97 16.40 18.75
N VAL A 119 3.80 15.82 18.98
CA VAL A 119 2.52 16.38 18.55
C VAL A 119 2.04 17.33 19.63
N VAL A 120 1.92 18.62 19.29
CA VAL A 120 1.47 19.67 20.21
C VAL A 120 0.17 20.24 19.68
N TYR A 121 -0.95 19.87 20.32
CA TYR A 121 -2.29 20.33 19.98
C TYR A 121 -3.22 20.18 21.19
N PRO A 122 -4.24 21.04 21.39
CA PRO A 122 -5.16 20.90 22.51
C PRO A 122 -5.83 19.51 22.53
N GLY A 123 -5.83 18.86 23.70
CA GLY A 123 -6.33 17.49 23.88
C GLY A 123 -5.29 16.39 23.68
N VAL A 124 -4.10 16.69 23.16
CA VAL A 124 -3.00 15.72 23.05
C VAL A 124 -2.23 15.67 24.37
N ARG A 125 -1.91 14.46 24.86
CA ARG A 125 -1.12 14.28 26.08
C ARG A 125 0.26 14.95 25.98
N GLU A 126 0.56 15.81 26.94
CA GLU A 126 1.81 16.59 26.97
C GLU A 126 2.96 15.88 27.70
N SER A 127 2.67 15.01 28.67
CA SER A 127 3.70 14.39 29.53
C SER A 127 3.45 12.90 29.79
N PRO A 128 4.33 12.00 29.29
CA PRO A 128 5.33 12.30 28.25
C PRO A 128 4.63 12.78 26.96
N PRO A 129 5.32 13.49 26.06
CA PRO A 129 4.70 13.96 24.83
C PRO A 129 4.37 12.78 23.92
N VAL A 130 3.22 12.86 23.24
CA VAL A 130 2.92 11.98 22.11
C VAL A 130 3.91 12.32 20.98
N ARG A 131 4.71 11.34 20.56
CA ARG A 131 5.67 11.48 19.47
C ARG A 131 5.28 10.58 18.30
N LEU A 132 5.44 11.05 17.08
CA LEU A 132 5.15 10.28 15.87
C LEU A 132 6.22 10.56 14.81
N ARG A 133 6.30 9.70 13.80
CA ARG A 133 7.07 10.01 12.59
C ARG A 133 6.58 11.33 12.00
N SER A 134 7.48 12.16 11.47
CA SER A 134 7.17 13.54 11.05
C SER A 134 5.97 13.68 10.09
N ASP A 135 5.86 12.81 9.10
CA ASP A 135 4.74 12.76 8.15
C ASP A 135 3.41 12.36 8.82
N VAL A 136 3.47 11.39 9.74
CA VAL A 136 2.31 10.91 10.52
C VAL A 136 1.84 11.99 11.48
N ALA A 137 2.74 12.71 12.15
CA ALA A 137 2.39 13.84 12.99
C ALA A 137 1.68 14.94 12.20
N ALA A 138 2.17 15.27 10.99
CA ALA A 138 1.53 16.23 10.12
C ALA A 138 0.14 15.77 9.67
N ALA A 139 -0.04 14.47 9.39
CA ALA A 139 -1.34 13.90 9.07
C ALA A 139 -2.31 13.96 10.25
N LEU A 140 -1.84 13.61 11.46
CA LEU A 140 -2.65 13.67 12.68
C LEU A 140 -3.10 15.10 12.97
N LEU A 141 -2.23 16.10 12.83
CA LEU A 141 -2.60 17.51 13.04
C LEU A 141 -3.73 17.94 12.10
N ARG A 142 -3.69 17.56 10.81
CA ARG A 142 -4.78 17.85 9.87
C ARG A 142 -6.10 17.17 10.27
N LEU A 143 -6.03 15.93 10.78
CA LEU A 143 -7.19 15.20 11.29
C LEU A 143 -7.79 15.93 12.51
N LEU A 144 -6.95 16.32 13.48
CA LEU A 144 -7.36 16.99 14.70
C LEU A 144 -7.97 18.38 14.43
N GLU A 145 -7.41 19.11 13.46
CA GLU A 145 -7.95 20.39 12.98
C GLU A 145 -9.31 20.21 12.31
N ALA A 146 -9.48 19.20 11.46
CA ALA A 146 -10.75 18.90 10.82
C ALA A 146 -11.84 18.49 11.83
N TYR A 147 -11.48 17.65 12.80
CA TYR A 147 -12.39 17.28 13.89
C TYR A 147 -12.86 18.52 14.65
N HIS A 148 -11.93 19.40 15.01
CA HIS A 148 -12.26 20.63 15.73
C HIS A 148 -13.13 21.58 14.91
N ALA A 149 -12.83 21.74 13.61
CA ALA A 149 -13.60 22.59 12.72
C ALA A 149 -15.07 22.13 12.56
N GLU A 150 -15.31 20.81 12.56
CA GLU A 150 -16.65 20.25 12.37
C GLU A 150 -17.46 20.12 13.66
N THR A 151 -16.79 19.78 14.77
CA THR A 151 -17.47 19.46 16.04
C THR A 151 -17.42 20.59 17.06
N GLY A 152 -16.42 21.48 16.96
CA GLY A 152 -16.07 22.45 17.99
C GLY A 152 -15.30 21.86 19.18
N ASP A 153 -15.18 20.54 19.27
CA ASP A 153 -14.48 19.83 20.36
C ASP A 153 -13.01 19.55 19.99
N TYR A 154 -12.21 19.19 21.00
CA TYR A 154 -10.84 18.70 20.79
C TYR A 154 -10.81 17.19 20.98
N LEU A 155 -10.35 16.46 19.96
CA LEU A 155 -10.23 15.00 20.02
C LEU A 155 -9.01 14.61 20.86
N PRO A 156 -9.17 13.93 22.01
CA PRO A 156 -8.06 13.69 22.91
C PRO A 156 -7.19 12.51 22.45
N VAL A 157 -5.87 12.70 22.44
CA VAL A 157 -4.88 11.70 22.02
C VAL A 157 -4.04 11.29 23.21
N ASP A 158 -3.91 9.98 23.43
CA ASP A 158 -3.14 9.43 24.54
C ASP A 158 -1.77 8.93 24.08
N GLU A 159 -1.69 8.06 23.08
CA GLU A 159 -0.41 7.39 22.75
C GLU A 159 0.01 7.54 21.29
N GLY A 160 1.32 7.41 21.07
CA GLY A 160 1.98 7.45 19.76
C GLY A 160 3.14 6.45 19.73
N TYR A 161 4.34 6.87 19.33
CA TYR A 161 5.52 6.03 19.31
C TYR A 161 5.84 5.41 20.68
N ARG A 162 6.10 4.11 20.68
CA ARG A 162 6.51 3.32 21.86
C ARG A 162 7.82 2.60 21.55
N ASP A 163 8.86 2.86 22.34
CA ASP A 163 10.15 2.21 22.14
C ASP A 163 10.12 0.72 22.58
N LEU A 164 11.16 -0.03 22.19
CA LEU A 164 11.25 -1.46 22.47
C LEU A 164 11.26 -1.76 23.99
N ALA A 165 11.91 -0.92 24.79
CA ALA A 165 12.02 -1.11 26.23
C ALA A 165 10.68 -0.84 26.92
N GLU A 166 9.92 0.13 26.44
CA GLU A 166 8.57 0.43 26.88
C GLU A 166 7.60 -0.68 26.48
N GLN A 167 7.68 -1.16 25.24
CA GLN A 167 6.88 -2.32 24.82
C GLN A 167 7.20 -3.56 25.66
N GLN A 168 8.46 -3.79 26.03
CA GLN A 168 8.83 -4.87 26.95
C GLN A 168 8.16 -4.70 28.32
N ARG A 169 8.17 -3.49 28.91
CA ARG A 169 7.49 -3.22 30.19
C ARG A 169 5.99 -3.49 30.11
N VAL A 170 5.33 -3.04 29.04
CA VAL A 170 3.90 -3.29 28.80
C VAL A 170 3.63 -4.79 28.64
N PHE A 171 4.49 -5.49 27.90
CA PHE A 171 4.36 -6.94 27.71
C PHE A 171 4.57 -7.73 29.01
N ASP A 172 5.53 -7.35 29.85
CA ASP A 172 5.77 -7.97 31.15
C ASP A 172 4.56 -7.77 32.09
N GLN A 173 3.86 -6.64 31.96
CA GLN A 173 2.68 -6.33 32.77
C GLN A 173 1.42 -7.08 32.32
N TYR A 174 1.15 -7.13 31.02
CA TYR A 174 -0.15 -7.59 30.50
C TYR A 174 -0.09 -8.92 29.76
N GLY A 175 1.05 -9.27 29.18
CA GLY A 175 1.26 -10.48 28.38
C GLY A 175 0.40 -10.56 27.11
N TRP A 176 0.64 -11.59 26.31
CA TRP A 176 -0.22 -11.91 25.16
C TRP A 176 -1.58 -12.48 25.64
N PRO A 177 -2.72 -12.14 25.01
CA PRO A 177 -2.88 -11.28 23.82
C PRO A 177 -3.10 -9.79 24.13
N ARG A 178 -2.98 -9.37 25.39
CA ARG A 178 -3.29 -7.99 25.82
C ARG A 178 -2.21 -6.97 25.48
N ALA A 179 -1.00 -7.45 25.17
CA ALA A 179 0.10 -6.66 24.70
C ALA A 179 0.76 -7.37 23.52
N ALA A 180 1.14 -6.59 22.50
CA ALA A 180 1.94 -7.08 21.39
C ALA A 180 3.30 -7.60 21.88
N ILE A 181 3.81 -8.64 21.21
CA ILE A 181 5.16 -9.14 21.47
C ILE A 181 6.15 -7.99 21.22
N PRO A 182 7.16 -7.79 22.09
CA PRO A 182 8.17 -6.75 21.88
C PRO A 182 8.80 -6.82 20.49
N GLY A 183 8.81 -5.68 19.79
CA GLY A 183 9.25 -5.59 18.40
C GLY A 183 8.18 -5.89 17.34
N THR A 184 6.91 -6.08 17.74
CA THR A 184 5.80 -6.31 16.81
C THR A 184 4.62 -5.35 17.00
N SER A 185 4.78 -4.28 17.78
CA SER A 185 3.70 -3.31 18.03
C SER A 185 3.68 -2.24 16.95
N ASN A 186 2.51 -1.89 16.41
CA ASN A 186 2.41 -0.79 15.44
C ASN A 186 2.92 0.55 16.01
N HIS A 187 2.84 0.76 17.33
CA HIS A 187 3.43 1.94 17.98
C HIS A 187 4.95 2.01 17.84
N GLY A 188 5.63 0.86 17.74
CA GLY A 188 7.07 0.81 17.51
C GLY A 188 7.48 1.24 16.10
N GLU A 189 6.53 1.40 15.18
CA GLU A 189 6.80 1.94 13.84
C GLU A 189 6.65 3.48 13.77
N GLY A 190 6.18 4.11 14.85
CA GLY A 190 5.92 5.56 14.87
C GLY A 190 4.75 5.99 14.00
N THR A 191 3.89 5.05 13.61
CA THR A 191 2.74 5.25 12.69
C THR A 191 1.38 4.96 13.32
N ALA A 192 1.33 4.51 14.57
CA ALA A 192 0.09 4.24 15.29
C ALA A 192 -0.23 5.34 16.30
N VAL A 193 -1.53 5.57 16.51
CA VAL A 193 -2.06 6.54 17.46
C VAL A 193 -3.17 5.87 18.28
N ASP A 194 -3.12 6.05 19.59
CA ASP A 194 -4.25 5.77 20.47
C ASP A 194 -4.91 7.06 20.91
N PHE A 195 -6.20 7.17 20.65
CA PHE A 195 -7.03 8.21 21.25
C PHE A 195 -7.43 7.84 22.69
N VAL A 196 -7.78 8.82 23.51
CA VAL A 196 -8.18 8.53 24.89
C VAL A 196 -9.47 7.70 24.91
N ASN A 197 -9.45 6.59 25.66
CA ASN A 197 -10.58 5.70 25.85
C ASN A 197 -11.05 5.68 27.33
N PRO A 198 -12.22 6.26 27.67
CA PRO A 198 -13.13 7.11 26.87
C PRO A 198 -12.55 8.54 26.65
N PRO A 199 -12.97 9.30 25.62
CA PRO A 199 -14.27 9.22 24.93
C PRO A 199 -14.30 8.44 23.62
N VAL A 200 -13.17 7.95 23.09
CA VAL A 200 -13.13 7.17 21.84
C VAL A 200 -13.47 5.71 22.12
N VAL A 201 -14.73 5.47 22.49
CA VAL A 201 -15.34 4.14 22.59
C VAL A 201 -16.16 3.84 21.35
N ARG A 202 -16.28 2.56 21.01
CA ARG A 202 -17.07 2.12 19.86
C ARG A 202 -18.47 2.75 19.87
N TRP A 203 -18.88 3.29 18.72
CA TRP A 203 -20.17 3.96 18.49
C TRP A 203 -20.37 5.30 19.21
N ALA A 204 -19.46 5.76 20.07
CA ALA A 204 -19.52 7.13 20.58
C ALA A 204 -19.21 8.15 19.47
N HIS A 205 -19.66 9.39 19.68
CA HIS A 205 -19.52 10.46 18.69
C HIS A 205 -18.09 10.61 18.12
N PRO A 206 -17.02 10.67 18.95
CA PRO A 206 -15.65 10.77 18.43
C PRO A 206 -15.23 9.58 17.57
N HIS A 207 -15.54 8.36 18.01
CA HIS A 207 -15.27 7.14 17.24
C HIS A 207 -16.03 7.12 15.92
N THR A 208 -17.31 7.49 15.92
CA THR A 208 -18.11 7.51 14.68
C THR A 208 -17.61 8.54 13.68
N TRP A 209 -17.10 9.68 14.17
CA TRP A 209 -16.47 10.67 13.30
C TRP A 209 -15.17 10.14 12.70
N LEU A 210 -14.32 9.52 13.52
CA LEU A 210 -13.08 8.89 13.04
C LEU A 210 -13.38 7.83 11.97
N ALA A 211 -14.35 6.93 12.23
CA ALA A 211 -14.76 5.91 11.27
C ALA A 211 -15.27 6.46 9.93
N ALA A 212 -15.80 7.68 9.91
CA ALA A 212 -16.26 8.32 8.68
C ALA A 212 -15.17 9.13 7.96
N ASN A 213 -14.18 9.66 8.69
CA ASN A 213 -13.30 10.72 8.19
C ASN A 213 -11.80 10.40 8.22
N ALA A 214 -11.33 9.52 9.11
CA ALA A 214 -9.90 9.33 9.38
C ALA A 214 -9.12 8.84 8.15
N SER A 215 -9.75 8.06 7.27
CA SER A 215 -9.12 7.55 6.04
C SER A 215 -8.74 8.67 5.05
N GLN A 216 -9.43 9.82 5.08
CA GLN A 216 -9.06 11.00 4.28
C GLN A 216 -7.70 11.60 4.70
N PHE A 217 -7.27 11.30 5.94
CA PHE A 217 -5.97 11.69 6.48
C PHE A 217 -4.99 10.52 6.52
N GLY A 218 -5.34 9.40 5.87
CA GLY A 218 -4.52 8.20 5.81
C GLY A 218 -4.54 7.37 7.10
N PHE A 219 -5.54 7.49 7.97
CA PHE A 219 -5.67 6.67 9.17
C PHE A 219 -6.79 5.64 9.04
N GLU A 220 -6.48 4.40 9.42
CA GLU A 220 -7.41 3.27 9.41
C GLU A 220 -7.54 2.66 10.81
N PRO A 221 -8.72 2.19 11.23
CA PRO A 221 -8.91 1.61 12.55
C PRO A 221 -8.21 0.25 12.64
N LEU A 222 -7.70 -0.09 13.82
CA LEU A 222 -7.31 -1.47 14.10
C LEU A 222 -8.57 -2.31 14.31
N THR A 223 -8.73 -3.37 13.51
CA THR A 223 -9.93 -4.23 13.55
C THR A 223 -9.71 -5.55 14.29
N ASP A 224 -8.45 -5.96 14.47
CA ASP A 224 -8.08 -7.16 15.21
C ASP A 224 -6.69 -6.98 15.86
N PRO A 225 -6.59 -6.94 17.21
CA PRO A 225 -7.71 -6.94 18.16
C PRO A 225 -8.65 -5.73 17.98
N ASP A 226 -9.91 -5.87 18.41
CA ASP A 226 -10.88 -4.78 18.37
C ASP A 226 -10.53 -3.72 19.43
N GLU A 227 -9.83 -2.67 18.98
CA GLU A 227 -9.41 -1.52 19.79
C GLU A 227 -9.96 -0.23 19.14
N PRO A 228 -11.19 0.22 19.50
CA PRO A 228 -11.85 1.37 18.87
C PRO A 228 -11.05 2.68 18.91
N TRP A 229 -10.12 2.79 19.87
CA TRP A 229 -9.27 3.95 20.05
C TRP A 229 -7.97 3.89 19.25
N HIS A 230 -7.59 2.72 18.70
CA HIS A 230 -6.33 2.50 17.99
C HIS A 230 -6.49 2.73 16.49
N TRP A 231 -5.66 3.60 15.93
CA TRP A 231 -5.67 3.93 14.50
C TRP A 231 -4.24 3.87 13.93
N ASN A 232 -4.09 3.23 12.77
CA ASN A 232 -2.81 3.09 12.07
C ASN A 232 -2.77 4.01 10.86
N TYR A 233 -1.66 4.73 10.69
CA TYR A 233 -1.41 5.49 9.48
C TYR A 233 -1.04 4.56 8.32
N THR A 234 -1.82 4.60 7.25
CA THR A 234 -1.64 3.81 6.03
C THR A 234 -1.20 4.60 4.79
N GLY A 235 -1.16 5.93 4.86
CA GLY A 235 -0.79 6.78 3.73
C GLY A 235 -1.96 7.08 2.81
#